data_AF-A0A920ADE5-F1
#
_entry.id   AF-A0A920ADE5-F1
#
_cell.length_a   1.000
_cell.length_b   1.000
_cell.length_c   1.000
_cell.angle_alpha   90.00
_cell.angle_beta   90.00
_cell.angle_gamma   90.00
#
_symmetry.space_group_name_H-M   'P 1'
#
loop_
_entity.id
_entity.type
_entity.pdbx_description
1 polymer ?
#
loop_
_entity_poly.entity_id
_entity_poly.type
_entity_poly.pdbx_seq_one_letter_code
_entity_poly.pdbx_strand_id
1 'polypeptide(L)'
;MGWMHEVSSELLMRPSMFVKTDEVSTQIDFNINVMYADHLWGGVTYRLDDAVVLIAGYNINENLKFGYAYDITTSDLKSESSGSHEILLRYSFRMRPPGKMPTHYRNIRYN
;
A
#
# COMPACT_ATOMS: atom_id res chain seq x y z
N MET A 1 5.73 11.05 -7.07
CA MET A 1 6.85 11.54 -6.22
C MET A 1 6.49 11.28 -4.76
N GLY A 2 7.43 10.84 -3.92
CA GLY A 2 7.16 10.57 -2.51
C GLY A 2 8.32 11.01 -1.64
N TRP A 3 8.02 11.50 -0.43
CA TRP A 3 9.01 11.88 0.57
C TRP A 3 8.76 11.01 1.81
N MET A 4 9.83 10.56 2.45
CA MET A 4 9.76 9.82 3.70
C MET A 4 10.46 10.66 4.75
N HIS A 5 9.72 11.00 5.81
CA HIS A 5 10.25 11.76 6.94
C HIS A 5 9.99 10.99 8.22
N GLU A 6 11.06 10.60 8.88
CA GLU A 6 11.04 9.98 10.20
C GLU A 6 10.92 11.11 11.23
N VAL A 7 9.72 11.29 11.78
CA VAL A 7 9.43 12.38 12.74
C VAL A 7 9.89 11.98 14.14
N SER A 8 9.87 10.68 14.44
CA SER A 8 10.40 10.05 15.64
C SER A 8 10.69 8.57 15.34
N SER A 9 11.47 7.88 16.18
CA SER A 9 11.76 6.44 16.04
C SER A 9 10.51 5.56 16.02
N GLU A 10 9.36 6.11 16.42
CA GLU A 10 8.08 5.43 16.44
C GLU A 10 7.08 6.04 15.44
N LEU A 11 7.38 7.13 14.73
CA LEU A 11 6.44 7.81 13.84
C LEU A 11 7.05 8.07 12.46
N LEU A 12 6.57 7.32 11.48
CA LEU A 12 6.97 7.42 10.08
C LEU A 12 5.86 8.07 9.27
N MET A 13 6.16 9.21 8.64
CA MET A 13 5.22 9.90 7.75
C MET A 13 5.71 9.81 6.30
N ARG A 14 4.77 9.50 5.39
CA ARG A 14 5.00 9.25 3.98
C ARG A 14 4.01 10.04 3.13
N PRO A 15 4.24 11.35 2.92
CA PRO A 15 3.52 12.10 1.92
C PRO A 15 3.94 11.67 0.50
N SER A 16 2.98 11.57 -0.40
CA SER A 16 3.20 11.27 -1.81
C SER A 16 2.18 11.97 -2.68
N MET A 17 2.57 12.23 -3.92
CA MET A 17 1.71 12.80 -4.95
C MET A 17 1.88 11.98 -6.22
N PHE A 18 0.76 11.69 -6.86
CA PHE A 18 0.68 10.96 -8.10
C PHE A 18 -0.16 11.71 -9.11
N VAL A 19 0.36 11.83 -10.33
CA VAL A 19 -0.30 12.56 -11.43
C VAL A 19 -0.43 11.59 -12.58
N LYS A 20 -1.63 11.48 -13.13
CA LYS A 20 -2.01 10.67 -14.28
C LYS A 20 -2.65 11.57 -15.31
N THR A 21 -2.37 11.35 -16.60
CA THR A 21 -2.98 12.11 -17.69
C THR A 21 -3.19 11.19 -18.88
N ASP A 22 -4.40 11.21 -19.43
CA ASP A 22 -4.78 10.42 -20.61
C ASP A 22 -5.11 11.36 -21.80
N GLU A 23 -4.38 12.47 -21.93
CA GLU A 23 -4.54 13.57 -22.91
C GLU A 23 -5.88 14.35 -22.86
N VAL A 24 -6.94 13.73 -22.33
CA VAL A 24 -8.29 14.30 -22.20
C VAL A 24 -8.62 14.67 -20.75
N SER A 25 -8.16 13.87 -19.80
CA SER A 25 -8.35 14.10 -18.37
C SER A 25 -7.02 14.00 -17.63
N THR A 26 -6.81 14.88 -16.66
CA THR A 26 -5.66 14.83 -15.75
C THR A 26 -6.19 14.57 -14.36
N GLN A 27 -5.71 13.50 -13.74
CA GLN A 27 -6.06 13.12 -12.37
C GLN A 27 -4.84 13.29 -11.48
N ILE A 28 -5.03 13.94 -10.35
CA ILE A 28 -3.97 14.20 -9.37
C ILE A 28 -4.43 13.62 -8.03
N ASP A 29 -3.67 12.65 -7.54
CA ASP A 29 -3.85 12.02 -6.24
C ASP A 29 -2.79 12.55 -5.27
N PHE A 30 -3.23 13.13 -4.15
CA PHE A 30 -2.37 13.44 -3.01
C PHE A 30 -2.60 12.39 -1.93
N ASN A 31 -1.54 11.80 -1.40
CA ASN A 31 -1.64 10.80 -0.35
C ASN A 31 -0.70 11.15 0.82
N ILE A 32 -1.20 10.97 2.03
CA ILE A 32 -0.40 11.07 3.25
C ILE A 32 -0.64 9.79 4.04
N ASN A 33 0.41 9.01 4.25
CA ASN A 33 0.36 7.82 5.10
C ASN A 33 1.25 8.02 6.33
N VAL A 34 0.80 7.50 7.47
CA VAL A 34 1.46 7.56 8.75
C VAL A 34 1.52 6.14 9.31
N MET A 35 2.67 5.76 9.84
CA MET A 35 2.88 4.49 10.53
C MET A 35 3.44 4.78 11.92
N TYR A 36 2.80 4.20 12.92
CA TYR A 36 3.15 4.33 14.32
C TYR A 36 3.64 2.99 14.90
N ALA A 37 4.88 3.00 15.38
CA ALA A 37 5.59 1.89 16.02
C ALA A 37 5.50 0.58 15.24
N ASP A 38 5.43 0.61 13.90
CA ASP A 38 5.20 -0.57 13.02
C ASP A 38 3.91 -1.38 13.27
N HIS A 39 3.05 -0.96 14.21
CA HIS A 39 1.82 -1.68 14.55
C HIS A 39 0.61 -0.99 13.93
N LEU A 40 0.46 0.32 14.13
CA LEU A 40 -0.66 1.09 13.63
C LEU A 40 -0.26 1.83 12.37
N TRP A 41 -1.12 1.84 11.36
CA TRP A 41 -0.93 2.66 10.18
C TRP A 41 -2.24 3.28 9.75
N GLY A 42 -2.16 4.44 9.12
CA GLY A 42 -3.33 5.13 8.61
C GLY A 42 -2.93 6.17 7.60
N GLY A 43 -3.90 6.72 6.90
CA GLY A 43 -3.62 7.72 5.90
C GLY A 43 -4.87 8.32 5.32
N VAL A 44 -4.64 9.38 4.56
CA VAL A 44 -5.67 10.05 3.77
C VAL A 44 -5.17 10.16 2.34
N THR A 45 -6.05 9.88 1.39
CA THR A 45 -5.83 10.15 -0.02
C THR A 45 -6.87 11.15 -0.48
N TYR A 46 -6.41 12.27 -1.01
CA TYR A 46 -7.25 13.26 -1.66
C TYR A 46 -7.06 13.16 -3.16
N ARG A 47 -8.10 12.72 -3.87
CA ARG A 47 -8.12 12.70 -5.33
C ARG A 47 -8.87 13.91 -5.81
N LEU A 48 -8.16 14.79 -6.52
CA LEU A 48 -8.73 16.00 -7.09
C LEU A 48 -9.93 15.65 -7.98
N ASP A 49 -11.04 16.36 -7.77
CA ASP A 49 -12.29 16.23 -8.51
C ASP A 49 -12.92 14.82 -8.52
N ASP A 50 -12.69 14.00 -7.49
CA ASP A 50 -13.34 12.69 -7.34
C ASP A 50 -13.75 12.38 -5.89
N ALA A 51 -12.78 12.08 -5.01
CA ALA A 51 -13.06 11.55 -3.68
C ALA A 51 -11.94 11.79 -2.66
N VAL A 52 -12.32 11.72 -1.38
CA VAL A 52 -11.39 11.64 -0.24
C VAL A 52 -11.47 10.25 0.37
N VAL A 53 -10.34 9.57 0.44
CA VAL A 53 -10.23 8.22 1.01
C VAL A 53 -9.53 8.28 2.34
N LEU A 54 -10.16 7.75 3.38
CA LEU A 54 -9.55 7.56 4.69
C LEU A 54 -9.20 6.10 4.89
N ILE A 55 -7.96 5.80 5.27
CA ILE A 55 -7.51 4.44 5.55
C ILE A 55 -6.94 4.35 6.96
N ALA A 56 -7.24 3.25 7.64
CA ALA A 56 -6.66 2.91 8.93
C ALA A 56 -6.45 1.40 9.01
N GLY A 57 -5.41 0.96 9.71
CA GLY A 57 -5.11 -0.45 9.83
C GLY A 57 -4.14 -0.78 10.95
N TYR A 58 -4.03 -2.07 11.19
CA TYR A 58 -3.24 -2.64 12.26
C TYR A 58 -2.47 -3.87 11.77
N ASN A 59 -1.19 -3.92 12.08
CA ASN A 59 -0.34 -5.07 11.87
C ASN A 59 -0.47 -5.97 13.10
N ILE A 60 -1.21 -7.08 12.96
CA ILE A 60 -1.41 -8.05 14.04
C ILE A 60 -0.10 -8.75 14.35
N ASN A 61 0.60 -9.20 13.30
CA ASN A 61 1.90 -9.84 13.34
C ASN A 61 2.71 -9.43 12.11
N GLU A 62 4.00 -9.77 12.03
CA GLU A 62 4.83 -9.53 10.83
C GLU A 62 4.20 -10.09 9.53
N ASN A 63 3.42 -11.17 9.65
CA ASN A 63 2.79 -11.85 8.53
C ASN A 63 1.34 -11.45 8.28
N LEU A 64 0.65 -10.83 9.24
CA LEU A 64 -0.79 -10.58 9.18
C LEU A 64 -1.10 -9.12 9.42
N LYS A 65 -1.79 -8.49 8.45
CA LYS A 65 -2.22 -7.10 8.52
C LYS A 65 -3.71 -7.01 8.25
N PHE A 66 -4.37 -6.15 9.01
CA PHE A 66 -5.76 -5.79 8.83
C PHE A 66 -5.85 -4.29 8.50
N GLY A 67 -6.81 -3.93 7.67
CA GLY A 67 -7.05 -2.55 7.29
C GLY A 67 -8.52 -2.32 6.96
N TYR A 68 -8.92 -1.07 7.05
CA TYR A 68 -10.23 -0.59 6.70
C TYR A 68 -10.08 0.75 5.98
N ALA A 69 -10.84 0.92 4.91
CA ALA A 69 -10.87 2.15 4.13
C ALA A 69 -12.30 2.64 3.98
N TYR A 70 -12.45 3.97 3.94
CA TYR A 70 -13.69 4.64 3.69
C TYR A 70 -13.51 5.68 2.59
N ASP A 71 -14.19 5.48 1.48
CA ASP A 71 -14.19 6.38 0.33
C ASP A 71 -15.35 7.37 0.45
N ILE A 72 -15.02 8.65 0.57
CA ILE A 72 -15.97 9.76 0.62
C ILE A 72 -15.96 10.44 -0.75
N THR A 73 -16.95 10.13 -1.59
CA THR A 73 -17.12 10.78 -2.89
C THR A 73 -17.45 12.26 -2.70
N THR A 74 -16.64 13.14 -3.27
CA THR A 74 -16.80 14.60 -3.17
C THR A 74 -17.38 15.24 -4.43
N SER A 75 -17.32 14.55 -5.57
CA SER A 75 -17.81 15.05 -6.86
C SER A 75 -19.33 14.98 -7.01
N ASP A 76 -19.86 15.59 -8.08
CA ASP A 76 -21.30 15.74 -8.38
C ASP A 76 -22.12 14.43 -8.40
N LEU A 77 -21.46 13.27 -8.34
CA LEU A 77 -22.05 11.95 -8.08
C LEU A 77 -22.51 11.73 -6.62
N LYS A 78 -22.34 12.72 -5.74
CA LYS A 78 -22.79 12.69 -4.33
C LYS A 78 -24.31 12.49 -4.18
N SER A 79 -25.10 12.74 -5.23
CA SER A 79 -26.53 12.42 -5.29
C SER A 79 -26.80 10.91 -5.19
N GLU A 80 -25.91 10.09 -5.73
CA GLU A 80 -26.15 8.66 -5.97
C GLU A 80 -25.26 7.73 -5.13
N SER A 81 -24.17 8.23 -4.54
CA SER A 81 -23.21 7.43 -3.77
C SER A 81 -22.92 8.06 -2.40
N SER A 82 -23.27 7.35 -1.32
CA SER A 82 -23.00 7.75 0.07
C SER A 82 -21.59 7.38 0.55
N GLY A 83 -20.71 6.97 -0.36
CA GLY A 83 -19.37 6.45 -0.07
C GLY A 83 -19.31 4.94 0.09
N SER A 84 -18.09 4.40 0.11
CA SER A 84 -17.83 2.94 0.12
C SER A 84 -16.99 2.54 1.33
N HIS A 85 -17.34 1.41 1.94
CA HIS A 85 -16.62 0.80 3.04
C HIS A 85 -15.85 -0.41 2.53
N GLU A 86 -14.52 -0.39 2.66
CA GLU A 86 -13.67 -1.49 2.23
C GLU A 86 -12.90 -2.07 3.41
N ILE A 87 -12.77 -3.39 3.44
CA ILE A 87 -12.00 -4.11 4.45
C ILE A 87 -10.85 -4.84 3.75
N LEU A 88 -9.66 -4.72 4.30
CA LEU A 88 -8.44 -5.35 3.79
C LEU A 88 -7.88 -6.33 4.81
N LEU A 89 -7.67 -7.57 4.37
CA LEU A 89 -6.91 -8.58 5.11
C LEU A 89 -5.73 -9.03 4.27
N ARG A 90 -4.51 -8.90 4.80
CA ARG A 90 -3.28 -9.28 4.11
C ARG A 90 -2.51 -10.30 4.94
N TYR A 91 -2.21 -11.45 4.34
CA TYR A 91 -1.32 -12.45 4.91
C TYR A 91 -0.09 -12.68 4.03
N SER A 92 1.09 -12.75 4.62
CA SER A 92 2.37 -12.89 3.92
C SER A 92 3.06 -14.20 4.29
N PHE A 93 3.21 -15.10 3.31
CA PHE A 93 3.88 -16.39 3.46
C PHE A 93 5.38 -16.25 3.23
N ARG A 94 6.20 -16.79 4.14
CA ARG A 94 7.64 -16.94 3.92
C ARG A 94 7.89 -18.17 3.05
N MET A 95 8.01 -17.99 1.73
CA MET A 95 8.42 -19.08 0.83
C MET A 95 9.92 -19.34 1.00
N ARG A 96 10.29 -20.56 1.40
CA ARG A 96 11.70 -21.00 1.32
C ARG A 96 11.96 -21.40 -0.13
N PRO A 97 12.98 -20.82 -0.80
CA PRO A 97 13.33 -21.27 -2.13
C PRO A 97 13.70 -22.76 -2.05
N PRO A 98 13.28 -23.58 -3.03
CA PRO A 98 13.69 -24.97 -3.08
C PRO A 98 15.22 -25.00 -3.05
N GLY A 99 15.79 -25.79 -2.13
CA GLY A 99 17.24 -25.91 -1.97
C GLY A 99 17.87 -26.22 -3.32
N LYS A 100 18.98 -25.53 -3.65
CA LYS A 100 19.73 -25.79 -4.89
C LYS A 100 20.00 -27.28 -4.95
N MET A 101 19.44 -27.97 -5.95
CA MET A 101 19.74 -29.39 -6.17
C MET A 101 21.26 -29.53 -6.36
N PRO A 102 21.94 -30.46 -5.68
CA PRO A 102 23.35 -30.69 -5.91
C PRO A 102 23.54 -31.16 -7.36
N THR A 103 24.02 -30.26 -8.22
CA THR A 103 24.39 -30.60 -9.59
C THR A 103 25.70 -31.39 -9.53
N HIS A 104 25.62 -32.71 -9.38
CA HIS A 104 26.78 -33.57 -9.48
C HIS A 104 27.18 -33.73 -10.96
N TYR A 105 28.04 -32.84 -11.44
CA TYR A 105 28.61 -32.94 -12.78
C TYR A 105 29.82 -33.90 -12.74
N ARG A 106 29.63 -35.17 -13.16
CA ARG A 106 30.73 -36.13 -13.32
C ARG A 106 31.25 -36.09 -14.76
N ASN A 107 32.44 -35.53 -14.97
CA ASN A 107 33.12 -35.59 -16.26
C ASN A 107 33.69 -37.00 -16.50
N ILE A 108 33.33 -37.60 -17.64
CA ILE A 108 33.74 -38.96 -18.05
C ILE A 108 35.04 -38.95 -18.87
N ARG A 109 35.68 -37.78 -19.05
CA ARG A 109 36.84 -37.60 -19.95
C ARG A 109 38.20 -37.98 -19.36
N TYR A 110 38.26 -38.38 -18.10
CA TYR A 110 39.47 -38.90 -17.49
C TYR A 110 39.13 -40.22 -16.80
N ASN A 111 39.15 -41.32 -17.55
CA ASN A 111 39.18 -42.67 -17.01
C ASN A 111 40.01 -43.57 -17.93
#